data_AF-A0A6A8MU22-F1
#
_entry.id   AF-A0A6A8MU22-F1
#
_cell.length_a   1.000
_cell.length_b   1.000
_cell.length_c   1.000
_cell.angle_alpha   90.00
_cell.angle_beta   90.00
_cell.angle_gamma   90.00
#
_symmetry.space_group_name_H-M   'P 1'
#
loop_
_entity.id
_entity.type
_entity.pdbx_description
1 polymer ?
#
loop_
_entity_poly.entity_id
_entity_poly.type
_entity_poly.pdbx_seq_one_letter_code
_entity_poly.pdbx_strand_id
1 'polypeptide(L)'
;MMQRRLRVLLLVFSLVILQTTIVTHLHVFGAIPDLLLVATVAVAYNEGPQAGALFGFFSGLVLDLFLVSPFGLSAISNSVTGWAIGTFQAGMAFQTRRTQVFLAALGGVIGGTVFMVVGGVVGVAGYLSLYSVQVIVAGSIWDAVVSVPIFMFVHWALMTEHLRRY
;
A
#
# COMPACT_ATOMS: atom_id res chain seq x y z
N MET A 1 9.20 22.32 -2.89
CA MET A 1 9.50 20.98 -3.45
C MET A 1 10.39 20.14 -2.53
N MET A 2 11.52 20.64 -2.03
CA MET A 2 12.42 19.89 -1.13
C MET A 2 11.71 19.35 0.14
N GLN A 3 10.92 20.21 0.81
CA GLN A 3 10.18 19.86 2.04
C GLN A 3 9.20 18.69 1.83
N ARG A 4 8.49 18.63 0.70
CA ARG A 4 7.55 17.54 0.37
C ARG A 4 8.29 16.22 0.18
N ARG A 5 9.40 16.22 -0.57
CA ARG A 5 10.22 15.01 -0.79
C ARG A 5 10.75 14.45 0.54
N LEU A 6 11.20 15.32 1.44
CA LEU A 6 11.67 14.92 2.76
C LEU A 6 10.53 14.28 3.58
N ARG A 7 9.32 14.87 3.59
CA ARG A 7 8.16 14.29 4.30
C ARG A 7 7.77 12.93 3.75
N VAL A 8 7.79 12.74 2.42
CA VAL A 8 7.50 11.45 1.79
C VAL A 8 8.55 10.39 2.16
N LEU A 9 9.84 10.75 2.14
CA LEU A 9 10.90 9.85 2.59
C LEU A 9 10.72 9.46 4.06
N LEU A 10 10.49 10.45 4.95
CA LEU A 10 10.23 10.20 6.36
C LEU A 10 8.99 9.31 6.57
N LEU A 11 7.93 9.51 5.79
CA LEU A 11 6.74 8.65 5.81
C LEU A 11 7.12 7.20 5.45
N VAL A 12 7.80 6.97 4.32
CA VAL A 12 8.21 5.63 3.89
C VAL A 12 9.07 4.94 4.95
N PHE A 13 10.10 5.59 5.46
CA PHE A 13 10.96 5.01 6.49
C PHE A 13 10.20 4.73 7.79
N SER A 14 9.32 5.64 8.21
CA SER A 14 8.50 5.43 9.42
C SER A 14 7.56 4.23 9.25
N LEU A 15 6.94 4.09 8.07
CA LEU A 15 6.06 2.95 7.78
C LEU A 15 6.85 1.64 7.70
N VAL A 16 8.05 1.63 7.14
CA VAL A 16 8.92 0.43 7.10
C VAL A 16 9.35 0.02 8.50
N ILE A 17 9.75 0.98 9.34
CA ILE A 17 10.09 0.70 10.75
C ILE A 17 8.86 0.14 11.47
N LEU A 18 7.69 0.76 11.33
CA LEU A 18 6.45 0.30 11.94
C LEU A 18 6.05 -1.10 11.44
N GLN A 19 6.18 -1.33 10.13
CA GLN A 19 5.89 -2.61 9.47
C GLN A 19 6.77 -3.72 10.07
N THR A 20 8.07 -3.49 10.11
CA THR A 20 9.07 -4.49 10.51
C THR A 20 9.15 -4.74 12.01
N THR A 21 8.80 -3.75 12.84
CA THR A 21 8.89 -3.86 14.30
C THR A 21 7.59 -4.31 14.96
N ILE A 22 6.45 -3.76 14.54
CA ILE A 22 5.17 -3.98 15.21
C ILE A 22 4.27 -4.85 14.35
N VAL A 23 4.08 -4.48 13.08
CA VAL A 23 3.05 -5.10 12.23
C VAL A 23 3.39 -6.54 11.86
N THR A 24 4.67 -6.86 11.65
CA THR A 24 5.14 -8.24 11.49
C THR A 24 4.78 -9.17 12.64
N HIS A 25 4.51 -8.65 13.84
CA HIS A 25 4.07 -9.45 14.99
C HIS A 25 2.54 -9.54 15.10
N LEU A 26 1.80 -8.72 14.35
CA LEU A 26 0.34 -8.71 14.31
C LEU A 26 -0.16 -9.76 13.31
N HIS A 27 -0.07 -11.02 13.69
CA HIS A 27 -0.68 -12.12 12.95
C HIS A 27 -2.11 -12.34 13.44
N VAL A 28 -3.11 -11.93 12.66
CA VAL A 28 -4.50 -12.28 12.95
C VAL A 28 -5.09 -13.01 11.76
N PHE A 29 -5.55 -14.25 12.00
CA PHE A 29 -5.96 -15.20 10.94
C PHE A 29 -4.86 -15.51 9.91
N GLY A 30 -3.58 -15.39 10.30
CA GLY A 30 -2.44 -15.64 9.41
C GLY A 30 -2.12 -14.52 8.43
N ALA A 31 -2.89 -13.43 8.44
CA ALA A 31 -2.64 -12.25 7.61
C ALA A 31 -2.01 -11.12 8.43
N ILE A 32 -1.20 -10.31 7.74
CA ILE A 32 -0.51 -9.15 8.26
C ILE A 32 -0.91 -7.96 7.36
N PRO A 33 -1.31 -6.80 7.91
CA PRO A 33 -1.57 -5.61 7.09
C PRO A 33 -0.31 -5.16 6.36
N ASP A 34 -0.47 -4.65 5.13
CA ASP A 34 0.62 -4.02 4.38
C ASP A 34 0.47 -2.49 4.44
N LEU A 35 1.20 -1.88 5.36
CA LEU A 35 1.16 -0.42 5.54
C LEU A 35 1.64 0.34 4.30
N LEU A 36 2.60 -0.21 3.55
CA LEU A 36 3.16 0.45 2.38
C LEU A 36 2.22 0.32 1.18
N LEU A 37 1.51 -0.80 1.05
CA LEU A 37 0.41 -0.95 0.10
C LEU A 37 -0.71 0.05 0.39
N VAL A 38 -1.15 0.16 1.65
CA VAL A 38 -2.19 1.14 2.05
C VAL A 38 -1.73 2.58 1.78
N ALA A 39 -0.46 2.90 2.06
CA ALA A 39 0.10 4.21 1.72
C ALA A 39 0.14 4.43 0.21
N THR A 40 0.43 3.39 -0.57
CA THR A 40 0.41 3.43 -2.04
C THR A 40 -1.00 3.72 -2.57
N VAL A 41 -2.01 3.04 -2.04
CA VAL A 41 -3.43 3.31 -2.34
C VAL A 41 -3.77 4.77 -2.01
N ALA A 42 -3.30 5.29 -0.87
CA ALA A 42 -3.53 6.68 -0.49
C ALA A 42 -2.83 7.68 -1.42
N VAL A 43 -1.60 7.41 -1.86
CA VAL A 43 -0.90 8.26 -2.85
C VAL A 43 -1.63 8.22 -4.19
N ALA A 44 -2.01 7.03 -4.66
CA ALA A 44 -2.79 6.86 -5.88
C ALA A 44 -4.11 7.62 -5.83
N TYR A 45 -4.77 7.61 -4.67
CA TYR A 45 -6.00 8.33 -4.42
C TYR A 45 -5.83 9.86 -4.47
N ASN A 46 -4.70 10.41 -4.03
CA ASN A 46 -4.48 11.86 -3.99
C ASN A 46 -3.86 12.42 -5.28
N GLU A 47 -2.95 11.66 -5.92
CA GLU A 47 -2.10 12.15 -7.01
C GLU A 47 -2.26 11.36 -8.32
N GLY A 48 -3.13 10.36 -8.33
CA GLY A 48 -3.48 9.59 -9.53
C GLY A 48 -2.60 8.37 -9.79
N PRO A 49 -2.85 7.66 -10.91
CA PRO A 49 -2.30 6.33 -11.18
C PRO A 49 -0.78 6.31 -11.34
N GLN A 50 -0.17 7.31 -11.99
CA GLN A 50 1.28 7.33 -12.20
C GLN A 50 2.04 7.55 -10.88
N ALA A 51 1.57 8.48 -10.04
CA ALA A 51 2.18 8.74 -8.74
C ALA A 51 2.04 7.53 -7.81
N GLY A 52 0.86 6.90 -7.79
CA GLY A 52 0.62 5.66 -7.07
C GLY A 52 1.56 4.53 -7.50
N ALA A 53 1.70 4.31 -8.81
CA ALA A 53 2.58 3.27 -9.33
C ALA A 53 4.06 3.48 -8.93
N LEU A 54 4.57 4.70 -9.13
CA LEU A 54 5.95 5.03 -8.78
C LEU A 54 6.20 4.90 -7.27
N PHE A 55 5.30 5.45 -6.45
CA PHE A 55 5.41 5.33 -5.00
C PHE A 55 5.36 3.86 -4.55
N GLY A 56 4.43 3.07 -5.08
CA GLY A 56 4.32 1.64 -4.77
C GLY A 56 5.55 0.85 -5.14
N PHE A 57 6.12 1.11 -6.33
CA PHE A 57 7.35 0.48 -6.77
C PHE A 57 8.52 0.76 -5.84
N PHE A 58 8.82 2.04 -5.57
CA PHE A 58 9.98 2.40 -4.74
C PHE A 58 9.78 2.04 -3.26
N SER A 59 8.59 2.25 -2.71
CA SER A 59 8.30 1.85 -1.33
C SER A 59 8.34 0.34 -1.17
N GLY A 60 7.79 -0.43 -2.11
CA GLY A 60 7.86 -1.90 -2.12
C GLY A 60 9.29 -2.42 -2.27
N LEU A 61 10.13 -1.77 -3.09
CA LEU A 61 11.56 -2.10 -3.15
C LEU A 61 12.26 -1.90 -1.81
N VAL A 62 11.97 -0.79 -1.12
CA VAL A 62 12.51 -0.54 0.22
C VAL A 62 12.02 -1.62 1.18
N LEU A 63 10.74 -2.00 1.12
CA LEU A 63 10.18 -3.03 1.99
C LEU A 63 10.86 -4.39 1.80
N ASP A 64 11.10 -4.77 0.54
CA ASP A 64 11.76 -6.03 0.19
C ASP A 64 13.23 -6.09 0.66
N LEU A 65 13.85 -4.97 1.06
CA LEU A 65 15.17 -4.98 1.71
C LEU A 65 15.12 -5.45 3.18
N PHE A 66 13.97 -5.35 3.83
CA PHE A 66 13.82 -5.65 5.26
C PHE A 66 13.00 -6.90 5.54
N LEU A 67 12.14 -7.33 4.61
CA LEU A 67 11.33 -8.54 4.75
C LEU A 67 11.97 -9.75 4.06
N VAL A 68 11.59 -10.94 4.53
CA VAL A 68 11.95 -12.22 3.89
C VAL A 68 10.99 -12.49 2.73
N SER A 69 11.00 -11.62 1.73
CA SER A 69 10.29 -11.76 0.46
C SER A 69 11.29 -11.81 -0.70
N PRO A 70 10.94 -12.42 -1.84
CA PRO A 70 11.73 -12.27 -3.05
C PRO A 70 11.86 -10.79 -3.40
N PHE A 71 13.10 -10.35 -3.66
CA PHE A 71 13.37 -8.95 -3.92
C PHE A 71 12.62 -8.44 -5.16
N GLY A 72 11.83 -7.36 -4.99
CA GLY A 72 11.02 -6.77 -6.06
C GLY A 72 9.58 -7.30 -6.14
N LEU A 73 9.21 -8.32 -5.36
CA LEU A 73 7.86 -8.87 -5.37
C LEU A 73 6.84 -7.85 -4.81
N SER A 74 7.15 -7.20 -3.69
CA SER A 74 6.30 -6.16 -3.11
C SER A 74 6.30 -4.91 -4.00
N ALA A 75 7.44 -4.60 -4.64
CA ALA A 75 7.54 -3.48 -5.58
C ALA A 75 6.56 -3.61 -6.75
N ILE A 76 6.52 -4.78 -7.40
CA ILE A 76 5.61 -5.04 -8.54
C ILE A 76 4.16 -5.02 -8.07
N SER A 77 3.87 -5.72 -6.96
CA SER A 77 2.52 -5.78 -6.39
C SER A 77 1.95 -4.39 -6.06
N ASN A 78 2.72 -3.59 -5.32
CA ASN A 78 2.29 -2.26 -4.89
C ASN A 78 2.19 -1.31 -6.08
N SER A 79 3.11 -1.39 -7.05
CA SER A 79 3.07 -0.58 -8.27
C SER A 79 1.81 -0.83 -9.10
N VAL A 80 1.50 -2.09 -9.39
CA VAL A 80 0.28 -2.47 -10.14
C VAL A 80 -0.96 -2.04 -9.38
N THR A 81 -0.99 -2.23 -8.06
CA THR A 81 -2.12 -1.82 -7.23
C THR A 81 -2.31 -0.30 -7.24
N GLY A 82 -1.24 0.47 -7.08
CA GLY A 82 -1.28 1.93 -7.11
C GLY A 82 -1.79 2.47 -8.45
N TRP A 83 -1.34 1.88 -9.56
CA TRP A 83 -1.86 2.22 -10.88
C TRP A 83 -3.35 1.90 -11.03
N ALA A 84 -3.78 0.69 -10.63
CA ALA A 84 -5.16 0.25 -10.74
C ALA A 84 -6.09 1.14 -9.90
N ILE A 85 -5.77 1.34 -8.63
CA ILE A 85 -6.56 2.17 -7.71
C ILE A 85 -6.62 3.62 -8.17
N GLY A 86 -5.50 4.20 -8.62
CA GLY A 86 -5.49 5.57 -9.13
C GLY A 86 -6.35 5.74 -10.37
N THR A 87 -6.43 4.70 -11.21
CA THR A 87 -7.31 4.69 -12.40
C THR A 87 -8.77 4.58 -12.00
N PHE A 88 -9.12 3.69 -11.05
CA PHE A 88 -10.48 3.56 -10.54
C PHE A 88 -10.97 4.81 -9.82
N GLN A 89 -10.11 5.45 -9.03
CA GLN A 89 -10.44 6.68 -8.31
C GLN A 89 -10.79 7.83 -9.26
N ALA A 90 -10.11 7.93 -10.41
CA ALA A 90 -10.34 9.01 -11.37
C ALA A 90 -11.78 9.05 -11.91
N GLY A 91 -12.49 7.92 -11.88
CA GLY A 91 -13.90 7.81 -12.26
C GLY A 91 -14.91 8.08 -11.14
N MET A 92 -14.47 8.31 -9.89
CA MET A 92 -15.37 8.46 -8.74
C MET A 92 -15.77 9.92 -8.50
N ALA A 93 -17.08 10.18 -8.40
CA ALA A 93 -17.62 11.53 -8.21
C ALA A 93 -17.51 12.07 -6.76
N PHE A 94 -17.32 11.20 -5.76
CA PHE A 94 -17.32 11.59 -4.34
C PHE A 94 -16.12 11.07 -3.57
N GLN A 95 -15.45 11.99 -2.89
CA GLN A 95 -14.28 11.75 -2.04
C GLN A 95 -14.69 11.70 -0.57
N THR A 96 -15.10 10.51 -0.09
CA THR A 96 -15.52 10.32 1.30
C THR A 96 -14.57 9.37 2.04
N ARG A 97 -14.60 9.40 3.38
CA ARG A 97 -13.84 8.43 4.20
C ARG A 97 -14.22 6.98 3.89
N ARG A 98 -15.48 6.71 3.49
CA ARG A 98 -15.91 5.37 3.07
C ARG A 98 -15.21 4.92 1.79
N THR A 99 -15.00 5.84 0.85
CA THR A 99 -14.26 5.58 -0.39
C THR A 99 -12.82 5.16 -0.09
N GLN A 100 -12.16 5.80 0.88
CA GLN A 100 -10.78 5.47 1.28
C GLN A 100 -10.66 4.05 1.83
N VAL A 101 -11.56 3.69 2.77
CA VAL A 101 -11.61 2.34 3.35
C VAL A 101 -11.89 1.29 2.28
N PHE A 102 -12.84 1.55 1.38
CA PHE A 102 -13.16 0.67 0.27
C PHE A 102 -11.97 0.47 -0.68
N LEU A 103 -11.28 1.54 -1.07
CA LEU A 103 -10.12 1.47 -1.96
C LEU A 103 -8.93 0.78 -1.30
N ALA A 104 -8.74 0.92 0.02
CA ALA A 104 -7.71 0.18 0.74
C ALA A 104 -8.00 -1.32 0.75
N ALA A 105 -9.25 -1.74 1.00
CA ALA A 105 -9.66 -3.14 0.91
C ALA A 105 -9.45 -3.69 -0.51
N LEU A 106 -9.91 -2.96 -1.53
CA LEU A 106 -9.73 -3.33 -2.93
C LEU A 106 -8.24 -3.40 -3.29
N GLY A 107 -7.44 -2.48 -2.78
CA GLY A 107 -5.99 -2.47 -2.93
C GLY A 107 -5.34 -3.71 -2.32
N GLY A 108 -5.74 -4.09 -1.10
CA GLY A 108 -5.30 -5.34 -0.44
C GLY A 108 -5.62 -6.59 -1.27
N VAL A 109 -6.82 -6.66 -1.86
CA VAL A 109 -7.19 -7.78 -2.74
C VAL A 109 -6.33 -7.81 -4.01
N ILE A 110 -6.17 -6.67 -4.69
CA ILE A 110 -5.37 -6.58 -5.92
C ILE A 110 -3.91 -6.89 -5.62
N GLY A 111 -3.30 -6.21 -4.65
CA GLY A 111 -1.91 -6.39 -4.28
C GLY A 111 -1.63 -7.80 -3.78
N GLY A 112 -2.46 -8.32 -2.88
CA GLY A 112 -2.35 -9.70 -2.41
C GLY A 112 -2.42 -10.72 -3.56
N THR A 113 -3.32 -10.52 -4.53
CA THR A 113 -3.43 -11.39 -5.70
C THR A 113 -2.19 -11.30 -6.61
N VAL A 114 -1.71 -10.09 -6.90
CA VAL A 114 -0.50 -9.90 -7.72
C VAL A 114 0.71 -10.51 -7.02
N PHE A 115 0.90 -10.26 -5.74
CA PHE A 115 1.97 -10.83 -4.92
C PHE A 115 1.93 -12.36 -4.94
N MET A 116 0.75 -12.95 -4.75
CA MET A 116 0.52 -14.39 -4.76
C MET A 116 0.86 -15.01 -6.12
N VAL A 117 0.33 -14.45 -7.21
CA VAL A 117 0.54 -14.97 -8.57
C VAL A 117 2.01 -14.84 -8.99
N VAL A 118 2.60 -13.66 -8.81
CA VAL A 118 4.00 -13.41 -9.20
C VAL A 118 4.95 -14.25 -8.34
N GLY A 119 4.73 -14.34 -7.02
CA GLY A 119 5.55 -15.18 -6.14
C GLY A 119 5.42 -16.67 -6.47
N GLY A 120 4.23 -17.12 -6.85
CA GLY A 120 4.01 -18.47 -7.37
C GLY A 120 4.78 -18.76 -8.66
N VAL A 121 4.81 -17.82 -9.61
CA VAL A 121 5.57 -17.94 -10.86
C VAL A 121 7.08 -17.99 -10.63
N VAL A 122 7.57 -17.23 -9.64
CA VAL A 122 8.99 -17.25 -9.21
C VAL A 122 9.37 -18.57 -8.52
N GLY A 123 8.39 -19.42 -8.18
CA GLY A 123 8.62 -20.74 -7.60
C GLY A 123 8.61 -20.76 -6.08
N VAL A 124 8.05 -19.73 -5.43
CA VAL A 124 7.93 -19.71 -3.96
C VAL A 124 6.83 -20.67 -3.53
N ALA A 125 7.23 -21.72 -2.81
CA ALA A 125 6.31 -22.76 -2.33
C ALA A 125 5.26 -22.17 -1.38
N GLY A 126 4.02 -22.65 -1.49
CA GLY A 126 2.90 -22.23 -0.63
C GLY A 126 2.11 -21.02 -1.13
N TYR A 127 2.56 -20.31 -2.17
CA TYR A 127 1.89 -19.11 -2.66
C TYR A 127 0.61 -19.44 -3.44
N LEU A 128 0.56 -20.54 -4.20
CA LEU A 128 -0.63 -20.97 -4.93
C LEU A 128 -1.47 -21.98 -4.12
N SER A 129 -2.05 -21.54 -3.00
CA SER A 129 -2.85 -22.38 -2.12
C SER A 129 -4.17 -21.71 -1.69
N LEU A 130 -5.14 -22.51 -1.23
CA LEU A 130 -6.39 -21.98 -0.65
C LEU A 130 -6.13 -21.13 0.59
N TYR A 131 -5.06 -21.44 1.33
CA TYR A 131 -4.63 -20.64 2.47
C TYR A 131 -4.20 -19.23 2.04
N SER A 132 -3.51 -19.08 0.91
CA SER A 132 -3.12 -17.77 0.38
C SER A 132 -4.33 -16.90 0.06
N VAL A 133 -5.41 -17.48 -0.46
CA VAL A 133 -6.67 -16.75 -0.70
C VAL A 133 -7.27 -16.25 0.61
N GLN A 134 -7.28 -17.08 1.66
CA GLN A 134 -7.75 -16.67 2.99
C GLN A 134 -6.89 -15.54 3.56
N VAL A 135 -5.56 -15.61 3.38
CA VAL A 135 -4.63 -14.56 3.81
C VAL A 135 -4.88 -13.25 3.05
N ILE A 136 -5.14 -13.29 1.75
CA ILE A 136 -5.48 -12.09 0.96
C ILE A 136 -6.76 -11.45 1.48
N VAL A 137 -7.81 -12.25 1.71
CA VAL A 137 -9.09 -11.74 2.21
C VAL A 137 -8.91 -11.13 3.60
N ALA A 138 -8.28 -11.84 4.52
CA ALA A 138 -8.02 -11.33 5.87
C ALA A 138 -7.11 -10.09 5.86
N GLY A 139 -6.07 -10.08 5.03
CA GLY A 139 -5.16 -8.95 4.83
C GLY A 139 -5.88 -7.72 4.31
N SER A 140 -6.75 -7.89 3.32
CA SER A 140 -7.55 -6.77 2.76
C SER A 140 -8.48 -6.12 3.78
N ILE A 141 -9.00 -6.89 4.74
CA ILE A 141 -9.80 -6.38 5.85
C ILE A 141 -8.90 -5.57 6.80
N TRP A 142 -7.70 -6.06 7.10
CA TRP A 142 -6.72 -5.33 7.90
C TRP A 142 -6.28 -4.02 7.25
N ASP A 143 -6.01 -4.05 5.96
CA ASP A 143 -5.66 -2.87 5.17
C ASP A 143 -6.79 -1.83 5.21
N ALA A 144 -8.04 -2.27 5.16
CA ALA A 144 -9.21 -1.41 5.31
C ALA A 144 -9.27 -0.76 6.70
N VAL A 145 -9.00 -1.51 7.77
CA VAL A 145 -8.99 -0.99 9.15
C VAL A 145 -7.88 0.04 9.34
N VAL A 146 -6.67 -0.26 8.87
CA VAL A 146 -5.50 0.61 9.04
C VAL A 146 -5.47 1.78 8.05
N SER A 147 -6.33 1.77 7.02
CA SER A 147 -6.42 2.84 6.03
C SER A 147 -6.67 4.23 6.63
N VAL A 148 -7.52 4.35 7.65
CA VAL A 148 -7.92 5.64 8.20
C VAL A 148 -6.73 6.46 8.71
N PRO A 149 -5.86 5.96 9.61
CA PRO A 149 -4.68 6.69 10.02
C PRO A 149 -3.68 6.88 8.87
N ILE A 150 -3.48 5.89 8.02
CA ILE A 150 -2.46 5.96 6.95
C ILE A 150 -2.82 7.03 5.91
N PHE A 151 -4.07 7.10 5.47
CA PHE A 151 -4.54 8.15 4.56
C PHE A 151 -4.35 9.55 5.14
N MET A 152 -4.54 9.72 6.45
CA MET A 152 -4.30 10.98 7.13
C MET A 152 -2.81 11.37 7.08
N PHE A 153 -1.89 10.44 7.39
CA PHE A 153 -0.45 10.69 7.33
C PHE A 153 0.05 10.95 5.91
N VAL A 154 -0.44 10.20 4.93
CA VAL A 154 -0.10 10.42 3.52
C VAL A 154 -0.58 11.78 3.05
N HIS A 155 -1.83 12.15 3.34
CA HIS A 155 -2.35 13.47 2.98
C HIS A 155 -1.50 14.61 3.58
N TRP A 156 -1.12 14.49 4.86
CA TRP A 156 -0.21 15.44 5.50
C TRP A 156 1.17 15.52 4.80
N ALA A 157 1.73 14.38 4.42
CA ALA A 157 3.04 14.33 3.76
C ALA A 157 3.02 14.97 2.35
N LEU A 158 1.89 14.83 1.64
CA LEU A 158 1.69 15.38 0.30
C LEU A 158 1.28 16.87 0.32
N MET A 159 0.72 17.37 1.42
CA MET A 159 0.24 18.75 1.52
C MET A 159 1.39 19.74 1.39
N THR A 160 1.35 20.54 0.32
CA THR A 160 2.36 21.57 0.03
C THR A 160 1.83 22.92 0.53
N GLU A 161 2.67 23.68 1.25
CA GLU A 161 2.34 24.88 2.05
C GLU A 161 1.72 26.08 1.30
N HIS A 162 1.51 26.01 -0.01
CA HIS A 162 1.04 27.14 -0.83
C HIS A 162 -0.45 27.49 -0.70
N LEU A 163 -1.27 26.66 -0.04
CA LEU A 163 -2.70 26.92 0.16
C LEU A 163 -3.05 27.50 1.54
N ARG A 164 -2.05 27.86 2.36
CA ARG A 164 -2.27 28.53 3.68
C ARG A 164 -2.29 30.06 3.60
N ARG A 165 -2.24 30.67 2.41
CA ARG A 165 -2.10 32.12 2.23
C ARG A 165 -3.23 32.81 1.44
N TYR A 166 -4.36 32.15 1.23
CA TYR A 166 -5.56 32.81 0.73
C TYR A 166 -6.75 32.46 1.61
#